data_AF-A0A6G9N728-F1
#
_entry.id   AF-A0A6G9N728-F1
#
_cell.length_a   1.000
_cell.length_b   1.000
_cell.length_c   1.000
_cell.angle_alpha   90.00
_cell.angle_beta   90.00
_cell.angle_gamma   90.00
#
_symmetry.space_group_name_H-M   'P 1'
#
loop_
_entity.id
_entity.type
_entity.pdbx_description
1 polymer ?
#
loop_
_entity_poly.entity_id
_entity_poly.type
_entity_poly.pdbx_seq_one_letter_code
_entity_poly.pdbx_strand_id
1 'polypeptide(L)'
;MALPSSRFTAGLAAAALTATAAPAHAYDFPCFEDAMVESARIHDLRVMLMVSALKCRFDNPRTLREYTVLLDQREDEFGYHGARVREDFVERLGARRGNAEFESYNTRLSNYHSQVQPTRELCADASAFMRLAKRADDAELATLSKLVTNRAVRTCALPAGGAQARFVPPVAARERDPFADLPAPRWERAAPGGAPEMVDGVPTYTEPGSLPETRPEPLETVDVPAQQDTSDRRIASAETAASEAAAAAASGDDAKIDRAIAALSQAAEALRELKSAP
;
A
#
# COMPACT_ATOMS: atom_id res chain seq x y z
N MET A 1 -45.22 -16.52 39.06
CA MET A 1 -43.98 -15.71 39.00
C MET A 1 -43.20 -16.14 37.78
N ALA A 2 -43.23 -15.32 36.73
CA ALA A 2 -42.58 -15.59 35.46
C ALA A 2 -41.91 -14.31 34.98
N LEU A 3 -40.62 -14.40 34.66
CA LEU A 3 -39.87 -13.62 33.67
C LEU A 3 -38.41 -14.11 33.73
N PRO A 4 -37.92 -14.88 32.74
CA PRO A 4 -36.49 -15.01 32.50
C PRO A 4 -35.99 -13.83 31.66
N SER A 5 -34.96 -13.18 32.19
CA SER A 5 -34.20 -12.10 31.58
C SER A 5 -33.60 -12.54 30.24
N SER A 6 -34.06 -11.94 29.15
CA SER A 6 -33.30 -11.88 27.90
C SER A 6 -32.23 -10.81 28.03
N ARG A 7 -30.98 -11.15 27.66
CA ARG A 7 -29.97 -10.28 27.02
C ARG A 7 -28.67 -11.06 26.88
N PHE A 8 -28.19 -11.20 25.65
CA PHE A 8 -26.87 -10.72 25.19
C PHE A 8 -26.73 -11.14 23.72
N THR A 9 -27.31 -10.33 22.83
CA THR A 9 -26.87 -10.26 21.44
C THR A 9 -25.55 -9.50 21.43
N ALA A 10 -24.44 -10.21 21.25
CA ALA A 10 -23.14 -9.63 20.96
C ALA A 10 -23.19 -8.98 19.57
N GLY A 11 -23.26 -7.65 19.53
CA GLY A 11 -23.07 -6.88 18.32
C GLY A 11 -21.58 -6.79 18.00
N LEU A 12 -21.14 -7.45 16.93
CA LEU A 12 -19.83 -7.26 16.32
C LEU A 12 -19.76 -5.84 15.74
N ALA A 13 -19.05 -4.94 16.41
CA ALA A 13 -18.71 -3.63 15.87
C ALA A 13 -17.56 -3.79 14.87
N ALA A 14 -17.88 -3.76 13.58
CA ALA A 14 -16.90 -3.65 12.51
C ALA A 14 -16.27 -2.24 12.54
N ALA A 15 -15.03 -2.13 12.98
CA ALA A 15 -14.25 -0.90 12.86
C ALA A 15 -13.90 -0.66 11.38
N ALA A 16 -14.63 0.26 10.74
CA ALA A 16 -14.29 0.76 9.42
C ALA A 16 -13.12 1.74 9.55
N LEU A 17 -11.92 1.32 9.11
CA LEU A 17 -10.78 2.19 8.88
C LEU A 17 -11.11 3.18 7.76
N THR A 18 -11.67 4.34 8.10
CA THR A 18 -11.80 5.46 7.16
C THR A 18 -10.48 6.20 7.07
N ALA A 19 -9.69 5.86 6.05
CA ALA A 19 -8.47 6.58 5.68
C ALA A 19 -8.78 8.07 5.43
N THR A 20 -8.18 8.95 6.23
CA THR A 20 -8.15 10.40 6.01
C THR A 20 -7.55 10.69 4.63
N ALA A 21 -8.30 11.42 3.81
CA ALA A 21 -7.86 11.79 2.47
C ALA A 21 -7.00 13.06 2.57
N ALA A 22 -5.68 12.89 2.45
CA ALA A 22 -4.80 13.93 1.90
C ALA A 22 -5.32 14.36 0.52
N PRO A 23 -5.03 15.58 0.01
CA PRO A 23 -5.47 16.01 -1.31
C PRO A 23 -4.87 15.06 -2.35
N ALA A 24 -5.69 14.10 -2.76
CA ALA A 24 -5.30 13.14 -3.76
C ALA A 24 -5.15 13.93 -5.06
N HIS A 25 -3.94 13.98 -5.60
CA HIS A 25 -3.83 13.79 -7.04
C HIS A 25 -4.70 12.56 -7.33
N ALA A 26 -5.87 12.77 -7.92
CA ALA A 26 -6.80 11.69 -8.17
C ALA A 26 -6.08 10.76 -9.15
N TYR A 27 -5.43 9.72 -8.63
CA TYR A 27 -4.85 8.71 -9.49
C TYR A 27 -6.00 8.12 -10.28
N ASP A 28 -5.99 8.41 -11.57
CA ASP A 28 -6.91 7.80 -12.50
C ASP A 28 -6.41 6.38 -12.75
N PHE A 29 -6.91 5.47 -11.92
CA PHE A 29 -6.63 4.06 -12.07
C PHE A 29 -7.61 3.46 -13.08
N PRO A 30 -7.12 2.59 -13.97
CA PRO A 30 -8.00 1.87 -14.88
C PRO A 30 -8.98 1.03 -14.06
N CYS A 31 -10.19 0.89 -14.58
CA CYS A 31 -11.13 -0.07 -14.04
C CYS A 31 -10.89 -1.45 -14.69
N PHE A 32 -11.35 -2.50 -14.02
CA PHE A 32 -11.21 -3.90 -14.42
C PHE A 32 -12.58 -4.56 -14.52
N GLU A 33 -12.70 -5.60 -15.36
CA GLU A 33 -13.88 -6.47 -15.35
C GLU A 33 -13.97 -7.25 -14.04
N ASP A 34 -15.19 -7.66 -13.65
CA ASP A 34 -15.43 -8.37 -12.38
C ASP A 34 -14.53 -9.61 -12.21
N ALA A 35 -14.29 -10.35 -13.30
CA ALA A 35 -13.43 -11.53 -13.31
C ALA A 35 -11.94 -11.20 -13.05
N MET A 36 -11.52 -9.95 -13.30
CA MET A 36 -10.14 -9.48 -13.17
C MET A 36 -9.87 -8.73 -11.88
N VAL A 37 -10.91 -8.32 -11.15
CA VAL A 37 -10.78 -7.56 -9.90
C VAL A 37 -9.91 -8.28 -8.89
N GLU A 38 -10.09 -9.59 -8.70
CA GLU A 38 -9.29 -10.35 -7.73
C GLU A 38 -7.80 -10.29 -8.08
N SER A 39 -7.45 -10.52 -9.36
CA SER A 39 -6.07 -10.44 -9.82
C SER A 39 -5.49 -9.03 -9.69
N ALA A 40 -6.26 -8.01 -10.05
CA ALA A 40 -5.85 -6.63 -9.87
C ALA A 40 -5.60 -6.27 -8.40
N ARG A 41 -6.44 -6.76 -7.48
CA ARG A 41 -6.26 -6.54 -6.03
C ARG A 41 -5.05 -7.28 -5.48
N ILE A 42 -4.83 -8.53 -5.85
CA ILE A 42 -3.66 -9.28 -5.37
C ILE A 42 -2.36 -8.70 -5.94
N HIS A 43 -2.38 -8.23 -7.19
CA HIS A 43 -1.25 -7.49 -7.77
C HIS A 43 -1.00 -6.15 -7.06
N ASP A 44 -2.04 -5.36 -6.80
CA ASP A 44 -1.92 -4.12 -6.02
C ASP A 44 -1.38 -4.38 -4.60
N LEU A 45 -1.86 -5.44 -3.96
CA LEU A 45 -1.35 -5.88 -2.66
C LEU A 45 0.16 -6.16 -2.71
N ARG A 46 0.64 -6.87 -3.73
CA ARG A 46 2.08 -7.13 -3.91
C ARG A 46 2.87 -5.83 -4.02
N VAL A 47 2.40 -4.86 -4.82
CA VAL A 47 3.05 -3.56 -5.00
C VAL A 47 3.07 -2.77 -3.68
N MET A 48 1.95 -2.74 -2.95
CA MET A 48 1.86 -2.09 -1.63
C MET A 48 2.89 -2.67 -0.65
N LEU A 49 3.02 -4.00 -0.58
CA LEU A 49 3.96 -4.67 0.32
C LEU A 49 5.41 -4.41 -0.09
N MET A 50 5.71 -4.40 -1.38
CA MET A 50 7.03 -4.01 -1.91
C MET A 50 7.41 -2.60 -1.47
N VAL A 51 6.52 -1.63 -1.72
CA VAL A 51 6.76 -0.22 -1.37
C VAL A 51 6.92 -0.05 0.14
N SER A 52 6.10 -0.74 0.93
CA SER A 52 6.20 -0.72 2.39
C SER A 52 7.54 -1.29 2.87
N ALA A 53 8.01 -2.39 2.28
CA ALA A 53 9.31 -2.97 2.60
C ALA A 53 10.47 -2.00 2.30
N LEU A 54 10.42 -1.33 1.15
CA LEU A 54 11.45 -0.37 0.74
C LEU A 54 11.49 0.86 1.65
N LYS A 55 10.32 1.38 2.06
CA LYS A 55 10.22 2.55 2.94
C LYS A 55 10.67 2.23 4.37
N CYS A 56 10.35 1.04 4.85
CA CYS A 56 10.66 0.63 6.22
C CYS A 56 12.05 0.03 6.41
N ARG A 57 12.87 -0.08 5.36
CA ARG A 57 14.15 -0.82 5.41
C ARG A 57 15.15 -0.27 6.44
N PHE A 58 15.12 1.02 6.73
CA PHE A 58 16.02 1.67 7.67
C PHE A 58 15.48 1.65 9.11
N ASP A 59 14.18 1.88 9.30
CA ASP A 59 13.54 1.88 10.63
C ASP A 59 13.30 0.48 11.18
N ASN A 60 13.03 -0.48 10.29
CA ASN A 60 12.81 -1.87 10.63
C ASN A 60 13.41 -2.80 9.55
N PRO A 61 14.69 -3.17 9.67
CA PRO A 61 15.35 -4.08 8.72
C PRO A 61 14.67 -5.45 8.59
N ARG A 62 13.81 -5.83 9.55
CA ARG A 62 13.00 -7.05 9.47
C ARG A 62 11.95 -6.96 8.37
N THR A 63 11.39 -5.79 8.07
CA THR A 63 10.32 -5.65 7.07
C THR A 63 10.79 -6.10 5.69
N LEU A 64 12.00 -5.74 5.28
CA LEU A 64 12.56 -6.20 4.01
C LEU A 64 12.75 -7.72 3.97
N ARG A 65 13.24 -8.32 5.06
CA ARG A 65 13.39 -9.79 5.16
C ARG A 65 12.04 -10.51 5.08
N GLU A 66 11.02 -10.01 5.76
CA GLU A 66 9.67 -10.60 5.72
C GLU A 66 9.06 -10.50 4.32
N TYR A 67 9.35 -9.43 3.57
CA TYR A 67 8.95 -9.30 2.17
C TYR A 67 9.66 -10.31 1.26
N THR A 68 10.98 -10.49 1.39
CA THR A 68 11.72 -11.51 0.63
C THR A 68 11.18 -12.90 0.88
N VAL A 69 10.97 -13.27 2.16
CA VAL A 69 10.42 -14.57 2.52
C VAL A 69 8.97 -14.75 2.04
N LEU A 70 8.20 -13.67 1.97
CA LEU A 70 6.87 -13.70 1.37
C LEU A 70 6.94 -14.01 -0.14
N LEU A 71 7.88 -13.39 -0.86
CA LEU A 71 8.08 -13.68 -2.28
C LEU A 71 8.54 -15.13 -2.49
N ASP A 72 9.50 -15.63 -1.70
CA ASP A 72 9.96 -17.03 -1.81
C ASP A 72 8.82 -18.06 -1.70
N GLN A 73 7.72 -17.72 -1.01
CA GLN A 73 6.58 -18.62 -0.80
C GLN A 73 5.43 -18.41 -1.77
N ARG A 74 5.32 -17.24 -2.39
CA ARG A 74 4.15 -16.82 -3.18
C ARG A 74 4.50 -16.20 -4.51
N GLU A 75 5.74 -16.33 -4.97
CA GLU A 75 6.18 -15.76 -6.24
C GLU A 75 5.30 -16.22 -7.39
N ASP A 76 4.92 -17.50 -7.43
CA ASP A 76 4.03 -18.03 -8.46
C ASP A 76 2.63 -17.40 -8.43
N GLU A 77 2.05 -17.25 -7.23
CA GLU A 77 0.71 -16.65 -7.05
C GLU A 77 0.72 -15.17 -7.42
N PHE A 78 1.69 -14.41 -6.91
CA PHE A 78 1.86 -13.00 -7.26
C PHE A 78 2.24 -12.79 -8.73
N GLY A 79 3.02 -13.71 -9.30
CA GLY A 79 3.39 -13.74 -10.70
C GLY A 79 2.18 -13.98 -11.59
N TYR A 80 1.33 -14.95 -11.25
CA TYR A 80 0.09 -15.25 -11.95
C TYR A 80 -0.85 -14.04 -11.99
N HIS A 81 -1.11 -13.41 -10.84
CA HIS A 81 -2.02 -12.27 -10.79
C HIS A 81 -1.45 -11.03 -11.51
N GLY A 82 -0.14 -10.81 -11.44
CA GLY A 82 0.52 -9.75 -12.23
C GLY A 82 0.46 -10.02 -13.74
N ALA A 83 0.67 -11.28 -14.15
CA ALA A 83 0.58 -11.68 -15.55
C ALA A 83 -0.84 -11.51 -16.11
N ARG A 84 -1.86 -11.92 -15.34
CA ARG A 84 -3.29 -11.69 -15.65
C ARG A 84 -3.60 -10.22 -15.92
N VAL A 85 -3.15 -9.32 -15.03
CA VAL A 85 -3.37 -7.87 -15.20
C VAL A 85 -2.68 -7.36 -16.47
N ARG A 86 -1.45 -7.82 -16.74
CA ARG A 86 -0.74 -7.48 -17.98
C ARG A 86 -1.44 -8.00 -19.23
N GLU A 87 -1.91 -9.25 -19.21
CA GLU A 87 -2.68 -9.88 -20.29
C GLU A 87 -3.92 -9.05 -20.61
N ASP A 88 -4.69 -8.64 -19.61
CA ASP A 88 -5.86 -7.79 -19.79
C ASP A 88 -5.52 -6.44 -20.48
N PHE A 89 -4.43 -5.78 -20.11
CA PHE A 89 -3.98 -4.58 -20.84
C PHE A 89 -3.57 -4.88 -22.29
N VAL A 90 -2.92 -6.01 -22.53
CA VAL A 90 -2.50 -6.44 -23.86
C VAL A 90 -3.70 -6.80 -24.74
N GLU A 91 -4.72 -7.45 -24.19
CA GLU A 91 -5.96 -7.78 -24.90
C GLU A 91 -6.73 -6.52 -25.29
N ARG A 92 -6.84 -5.55 -24.37
CA ARG A 92 -7.59 -4.29 -24.61
C ARG A 92 -6.88 -3.33 -25.56
N LEU A 93 -5.54 -3.25 -25.50
CA LEU A 93 -4.77 -2.18 -26.16
C LEU A 93 -3.78 -2.68 -27.23
N GLY A 94 -3.61 -3.99 -27.36
CA GLY A 94 -2.60 -4.65 -28.19
C GLY A 94 -1.22 -4.70 -27.52
N ALA A 95 -0.39 -5.68 -27.91
CA ALA A 95 0.86 -6.04 -27.22
C ALA A 95 1.78 -4.85 -26.83
N ARG A 96 2.11 -3.95 -27.77
CA ARG A 96 3.02 -2.84 -27.48
C ARG A 96 2.43 -1.82 -26.50
N ARG A 97 1.19 -1.39 -26.75
CA ARG A 97 0.52 -0.37 -25.91
C ARG A 97 0.10 -0.95 -24.57
N GLY A 98 -0.36 -2.19 -24.53
CA GLY A 98 -0.74 -2.89 -23.32
C GLY A 98 0.42 -3.07 -22.34
N ASN A 99 1.59 -3.47 -22.83
CA ASN A 99 2.78 -3.54 -21.97
C ASN A 99 3.17 -2.15 -21.42
N ALA A 100 3.17 -1.11 -22.26
CA ALA A 100 3.46 0.25 -21.80
C ALA A 100 2.45 0.75 -20.75
N GLU A 101 1.17 0.42 -20.92
CA GLU A 101 0.12 0.79 -19.96
C GLU A 101 0.24 0.00 -18.65
N PHE A 102 0.63 -1.27 -18.70
CA PHE A 102 0.92 -2.07 -17.51
C PHE A 102 2.08 -1.48 -16.70
N GLU A 103 3.17 -1.06 -17.34
CA GLU A 103 4.29 -0.40 -16.65
C GLU A 103 3.89 0.96 -16.06
N SER A 104 3.10 1.75 -16.80
CA SER A 104 2.51 2.99 -16.32
C SER A 104 1.60 2.75 -15.10
N TYR A 105 0.80 1.69 -15.13
CA TYR A 105 -0.03 1.25 -14.02
C TYR A 105 0.79 0.88 -12.79
N ASN A 106 1.85 0.07 -12.92
CA ASN A 106 2.77 -0.26 -11.83
C ASN A 106 3.43 0.98 -11.22
N THR A 107 3.80 1.94 -12.06
CA THR A 107 4.36 3.22 -11.62
C THR A 107 3.35 4.03 -10.82
N ARG A 108 2.10 4.13 -11.29
CA ARG A 108 1.01 4.81 -10.56
C ARG A 108 0.72 4.14 -9.22
N LEU A 109 0.65 2.81 -9.17
CA LEU A 109 0.48 2.06 -7.92
C LEU A 109 1.62 2.33 -6.94
N SER A 110 2.86 2.25 -7.41
CA SER A 110 4.04 2.47 -6.58
C SER A 110 4.06 3.88 -6.00
N ASN A 111 3.73 4.88 -6.81
CA ASN A 111 3.62 6.28 -6.38
C ASN A 111 2.48 6.47 -5.37
N TYR A 112 1.32 5.85 -5.62
CA TYR A 112 0.17 5.90 -4.73
C TYR A 112 0.50 5.37 -3.32
N HIS A 113 1.12 4.20 -3.24
CA HIS A 113 1.55 3.62 -1.95
C HIS A 113 2.75 4.34 -1.32
N SER A 114 3.48 5.13 -2.10
CA SER A 114 4.61 5.92 -1.61
C SER A 114 4.18 7.15 -0.82
N GLN A 115 2.94 7.65 -0.97
CA GLN A 115 2.49 8.90 -0.35
C GLN A 115 2.47 8.91 1.19
N VAL A 116 2.29 7.75 1.82
CA VAL A 116 2.17 7.67 3.29
C VAL A 116 3.54 7.66 3.94
N GLN A 117 3.92 8.65 4.75
CA GLN A 117 5.25 8.62 5.38
C GLN A 117 5.42 7.40 6.32
N PRO A 118 6.60 6.73 6.32
CA PRO A 118 6.83 5.60 7.21
C PRO A 118 6.91 6.08 8.66
N THR A 119 6.09 5.48 9.53
CA THR A 119 6.25 5.55 10.98
C THR A 119 6.71 4.19 11.50
N ARG A 120 7.25 4.14 12.73
CA ARG A 120 7.66 2.87 13.34
C ARG A 120 6.49 1.90 13.46
N GLU A 121 5.32 2.41 13.83
CA GLU A 121 4.08 1.67 13.97
C GLU A 121 3.65 1.12 12.61
N LEU A 122 3.61 1.96 11.56
CA LEU A 122 3.27 1.52 10.20
C LEU A 122 4.24 0.44 9.69
N CYS A 123 5.52 0.56 10.01
CA CYS A 123 6.52 -0.43 9.62
C CYS A 123 6.39 -1.75 10.40
N ALA A 124 5.96 -1.71 11.66
CA ALA A 124 5.63 -2.90 12.43
C ALA A 124 4.37 -3.58 11.88
N ASP A 125 3.35 -2.79 11.52
CA ASP A 125 2.09 -3.27 10.94
C ASP A 125 2.32 -3.88 9.56
N ALA A 126 3.12 -3.24 8.69
CA ALA A 126 3.50 -3.79 7.39
C ALA A 126 4.22 -5.14 7.55
N SER A 127 5.14 -5.26 8.51
CA SER A 127 5.83 -6.51 8.82
C SER A 127 4.86 -7.58 9.35
N ALA A 128 3.88 -7.21 10.17
CA ALA A 128 2.83 -8.12 10.63
C ALA A 128 1.92 -8.58 9.50
N PHE A 129 1.56 -7.66 8.61
CA PHE A 129 0.75 -7.95 7.44
C PHE A 129 1.47 -8.90 6.47
N MET A 130 2.78 -8.71 6.22
CA MET A 130 3.57 -9.65 5.40
C MET A 130 3.56 -11.06 6.00
N ARG A 131 3.71 -11.19 7.32
CA ARG A 131 3.60 -12.50 8.00
C ARG A 131 2.20 -13.11 7.92
N LEU A 132 1.17 -12.28 7.89
CA LEU A 132 -0.21 -12.72 7.72
C LEU A 132 -0.43 -13.21 6.28
N ALA A 133 -0.13 -12.38 5.28
CA ALA A 133 -0.20 -12.72 3.87
C ALA A 133 0.61 -13.98 3.55
N LYS A 134 1.79 -14.13 4.14
CA LYS A 134 2.62 -15.34 4.02
C LYS A 134 1.87 -16.62 4.42
N ARG A 135 1.03 -16.59 5.45
CA ARG A 135 0.35 -17.79 6.00
C ARG A 135 -1.07 -17.99 5.49
N ALA A 136 -1.61 -17.00 4.79
CA ALA A 136 -2.97 -17.01 4.28
C ALA A 136 -3.19 -18.19 3.31
N ASP A 137 -4.35 -18.84 3.32
CA ASP A 137 -4.74 -19.59 2.11
C ASP A 137 -5.14 -18.61 0.97
N ASP A 138 -5.39 -19.13 -0.23
CA ASP A 138 -5.71 -18.32 -1.41
C ASP A 138 -6.97 -17.43 -1.19
N ALA A 139 -7.97 -17.95 -0.46
CA ALA A 139 -9.20 -17.22 -0.16
C ALA A 139 -8.97 -16.12 0.89
N GLU A 140 -8.13 -16.41 1.89
CA GLU A 140 -7.65 -15.44 2.86
C GLU A 140 -6.83 -14.35 2.18
N LEU A 141 -5.94 -14.68 1.23
CA LEU A 141 -5.16 -13.68 0.49
C LEU A 141 -6.05 -12.79 -0.37
N ALA A 142 -7.03 -13.36 -1.07
CA ALA A 142 -8.03 -12.60 -1.81
C ALA A 142 -8.80 -11.65 -0.86
N THR A 143 -9.16 -12.11 0.33
CA THR A 143 -9.82 -11.28 1.35
C THR A 143 -8.92 -10.16 1.86
N LEU A 144 -7.66 -10.46 2.17
CA LEU A 144 -6.66 -9.48 2.60
C LEU A 144 -6.44 -8.42 1.54
N SER A 145 -6.34 -8.82 0.27
CA SER A 145 -6.19 -7.89 -0.86
C SER A 145 -7.37 -6.93 -0.93
N LYS A 146 -8.62 -7.41 -0.76
CA LYS A 146 -9.82 -6.57 -0.76
C LYS A 146 -9.82 -5.53 0.37
N LEU A 147 -9.24 -5.82 1.52
CA LEU A 147 -9.22 -4.86 2.63
C LEU A 147 -8.33 -3.65 2.34
N VAL A 148 -7.24 -3.83 1.59
CA VAL A 148 -6.19 -2.82 1.45
C VAL A 148 -6.17 -2.10 0.09
N THR A 149 -6.91 -2.58 -0.92
CA THR A 149 -6.79 -2.13 -2.33
C THR A 149 -8.02 -1.44 -2.91
N ASN A 150 -9.05 -1.14 -2.10
CA ASN A 150 -10.36 -0.68 -2.58
C ASN A 150 -10.37 0.63 -3.38
N ARG A 151 -9.33 1.47 -3.28
CA ARG A 151 -9.25 2.74 -4.03
C ARG A 151 -8.55 2.60 -5.38
N ALA A 152 -7.54 1.73 -5.47
CA ALA A 152 -6.72 1.58 -6.68
C ALA A 152 -7.31 0.57 -7.67
N VAL A 153 -8.21 -0.30 -7.22
CA VAL A 153 -8.89 -1.28 -8.07
C VAL A 153 -10.40 -1.02 -8.09
N ARG A 154 -10.93 -0.66 -9.27
CA ARG A 154 -12.36 -0.36 -9.48
C ARG A 154 -12.93 -1.30 -10.55
N THR A 155 -14.21 -1.63 -10.43
CA THR A 155 -14.95 -2.40 -11.44
C THR A 155 -15.46 -1.50 -12.56
N CYS A 156 -15.26 -1.89 -13.82
CA CYS A 156 -15.97 -1.27 -14.95
C CYS A 156 -17.33 -1.92 -15.16
N ALA A 157 -18.33 -1.15 -15.60
CA ALA A 157 -19.52 -1.72 -16.24
C ALA A 157 -19.19 -2.09 -17.71
N LEU A 158 -18.35 -3.11 -17.90
CA LEU A 158 -18.10 -3.70 -19.21
C LEU A 158 -18.96 -4.99 -19.35
N PRO A 159 -19.43 -5.33 -20.56
CA PRO A 159 -20.12 -6.60 -20.76
C PRO A 159 -19.16 -7.74 -20.43
N ALA A 160 -19.53 -8.56 -19.43
CA ALA A 160 -18.67 -9.60 -18.86
C ALA A 160 -18.04 -10.49 -19.95
N GLY A 161 -16.74 -10.32 -20.15
CA GLY A 161 -15.96 -10.98 -21.18
C GLY A 161 -14.99 -11.99 -20.59
N GLY A 162 -15.37 -12.80 -19.61
CA GLY A 162 -14.46 -13.85 -19.11
C GLY A 162 -14.89 -14.55 -17.83
N ALA A 163 -14.52 -15.83 -17.73
CA ALA A 163 -14.68 -16.64 -16.53
C ALA A 163 -13.77 -16.14 -15.40
N GLN A 164 -14.25 -16.18 -14.15
CA GLN A 164 -13.43 -15.89 -12.96
C GLN A 164 -12.23 -16.85 -12.93
N ALA A 165 -11.03 -16.32 -13.10
CA ALA A 165 -9.82 -17.12 -13.18
C ALA A 165 -9.21 -17.28 -11.78
N ARG A 166 -9.42 -18.45 -11.15
CA ARG A 166 -8.79 -18.80 -9.88
C ARG A 166 -7.33 -19.16 -10.09
N PHE A 167 -6.46 -18.71 -9.19
CA PHE A 167 -5.12 -19.28 -9.11
C PHE A 167 -5.24 -20.78 -8.83
N VAL A 168 -4.44 -21.56 -9.54
CA VAL A 168 -4.25 -22.99 -9.26
C VAL A 168 -2.76 -23.15 -9.07
N PRO A 169 -2.29 -23.52 -7.86
CA PRO A 169 -0.86 -23.68 -7.63
C PRO A 169 -0.31 -24.72 -8.62
N PRO A 170 0.87 -24.48 -9.20
CA PRO A 170 1.48 -25.47 -10.09
C PRO A 170 1.66 -26.79 -9.31
N VAL A 171 1.04 -27.86 -9.79
CA VAL A 171 1.28 -29.22 -9.27
C VAL A 171 2.70 -29.58 -9.66
N ALA A 172 3.68 -29.31 -8.79
CA ALA A 172 5.13 -29.53 -8.92
C ALA A 172 5.57 -30.22 -10.23
N ALA A 173 5.36 -29.54 -11.35
CA ALA A 173 6.00 -29.85 -12.59
C ALA A 173 7.28 -29.04 -12.50
N ARG A 174 8.42 -29.71 -12.53
CA ARG A 174 9.71 -29.05 -12.74
C ARG A 174 9.65 -28.37 -14.11
N GLU A 175 9.07 -27.20 -14.16
CA GLU A 175 9.13 -26.32 -15.31
C GLU A 175 10.57 -25.81 -15.35
N ARG A 176 11.25 -26.10 -16.45
CA ARG A 176 12.62 -25.61 -16.66
C ARG A 176 12.56 -24.10 -16.62
N ASP A 177 13.34 -23.50 -15.72
CA ASP A 177 13.57 -22.07 -15.66
C ASP A 177 13.93 -21.56 -17.08
N PRO A 178 13.05 -20.77 -17.74
CA PRO A 178 13.29 -20.27 -19.09
C PRO A 178 14.46 -19.26 -19.14
N PHE A 179 15.03 -18.91 -17.99
CA PHE A 179 16.17 -18.04 -17.84
C PHE A 179 17.46 -18.75 -17.40
N ALA A 180 17.45 -20.06 -17.19
CA ALA A 180 18.64 -20.83 -16.82
C ALA A 180 19.78 -20.73 -17.84
N ASP A 181 19.45 -20.47 -19.12
CA ASP A 181 20.41 -20.31 -20.21
C ASP A 181 20.72 -18.83 -20.54
N LEU A 182 20.11 -17.86 -19.82
CA LEU A 182 20.46 -16.46 -20.03
C LEU A 182 21.79 -16.14 -19.33
N PRO A 183 22.76 -15.50 -20.04
CA PRO A 183 23.97 -15.05 -19.39
C PRO A 183 23.64 -14.01 -18.32
N ALA A 184 24.23 -14.17 -17.15
CA ALA A 184 24.12 -13.26 -16.02
C ALA A 184 24.15 -11.77 -16.45
N PRO A 185 23.22 -10.94 -15.93
CA PRO A 185 23.10 -9.55 -16.31
C PRO A 185 24.40 -8.79 -16.05
N ARG A 186 24.70 -7.83 -16.91
CA ARG A 186 26.03 -7.20 -17.03
C ARG A 186 26.50 -6.45 -15.76
N TRP A 187 25.60 -6.14 -14.83
CA TRP A 187 25.93 -5.49 -13.56
C TRP A 187 26.65 -6.42 -12.57
N GLU A 188 26.49 -7.74 -12.67
CA GLU A 188 27.28 -8.70 -11.88
C GLU A 188 28.72 -8.84 -12.39
N ARG A 189 28.97 -8.53 -13.68
CA ARG A 189 30.32 -8.43 -14.24
C ARG A 189 31.00 -7.08 -13.98
N ALA A 190 30.27 -6.11 -13.44
CA ALA A 190 30.72 -4.75 -13.23
C ALA A 190 30.91 -4.39 -11.74
N ALA A 191 31.10 -5.37 -10.86
CA ALA A 191 31.63 -5.10 -9.52
C ALA A 191 33.17 -5.10 -9.59
N PRO A 192 33.86 -3.94 -9.73
CA PRO A 192 35.25 -3.89 -9.32
C PRO A 192 35.29 -4.21 -7.83
N GLY A 193 36.12 -5.19 -7.47
CA GLY A 193 36.17 -5.74 -6.12
C GLY A 193 36.51 -4.70 -5.06
N GLY A 194 35.66 -4.63 -4.04
CA GLY A 194 35.89 -3.90 -2.80
C GLY A 194 34.58 -3.71 -2.06
N ALA A 195 34.48 -4.21 -0.82
CA ALA A 195 33.41 -3.79 0.07
C ALA A 195 33.51 -2.25 0.27
N PRO A 196 32.40 -1.50 0.30
CA PRO A 196 32.43 -0.06 0.49
C PRO A 196 33.13 0.28 1.81
N GLU A 197 33.97 1.31 1.78
CA GLU A 197 34.60 1.83 2.99
C GLU A 197 33.52 2.47 3.87
N MET A 198 33.47 2.03 5.12
CA MET A 198 32.51 2.50 6.11
C MET A 198 33.14 3.67 6.87
N VAL A 199 32.65 4.89 6.64
CA VAL A 199 32.97 6.07 7.46
C VAL A 199 31.76 6.37 8.32
N ASP A 200 31.93 6.39 9.64
CA ASP A 200 30.85 6.61 10.62
C ASP A 200 29.61 5.72 10.45
N GLY A 201 29.80 4.48 9.96
CA GLY A 201 28.72 3.52 9.76
C GLY A 201 27.90 3.72 8.48
N VAL A 202 28.33 4.63 7.59
CA VAL A 202 27.72 4.85 6.28
C VAL A 202 28.65 4.31 5.18
N PRO A 203 28.17 3.43 4.27
CA PRO A 203 28.97 2.97 3.15
C PRO A 203 29.18 4.12 2.15
N THR A 204 30.44 4.50 1.94
CA THR A 204 30.81 5.51 0.94
C THR A 204 31.30 4.84 -0.33
N TYR A 205 30.83 5.31 -1.48
CA TYR A 205 31.27 4.86 -2.80
C TYR A 205 32.02 6.02 -3.46
N THR A 206 33.35 6.03 -3.35
CA THR A 206 34.19 6.95 -4.12
C THR A 206 34.70 6.22 -5.35
N GLU A 207 34.16 6.54 -6.52
CA GLU A 207 34.79 6.12 -7.78
C GLU A 207 36.08 6.94 -7.99
N PRO A 208 37.18 6.32 -8.43
CA PRO A 208 38.37 7.06 -8.83
C PRO A 208 38.09 7.80 -10.15
N GLY A 209 37.81 9.11 -10.08
CA GLY A 209 37.66 9.98 -11.25
C GLY A 209 36.53 11.00 -11.22
N SER A 210 35.76 11.12 -10.13
CA SER A 210 34.73 12.16 -10.03
C SER A 210 35.34 13.57 -9.96
N LEU A 211 34.85 14.46 -10.84
CA LEU A 211 35.15 15.89 -10.87
C LEU A 211 34.86 16.57 -9.51
N PRO A 212 35.53 17.68 -9.17
CA PRO A 212 35.38 18.35 -7.88
C PRO A 212 33.92 18.73 -7.61
N GLU A 213 33.47 18.47 -6.38
CA GLU A 213 32.14 18.77 -5.86
C GLU A 213 31.77 20.24 -6.10
N THR A 214 30.95 20.51 -7.13
CA THR A 214 30.04 21.65 -7.05
C THR A 214 28.81 21.18 -6.30
N ARG A 215 28.80 21.47 -4.99
CA ARG A 215 27.61 21.41 -4.15
C ARG A 215 26.48 22.15 -4.87
N PRO A 216 25.37 21.51 -5.27
CA PRO A 216 24.22 22.26 -5.73
C PRO A 216 23.77 23.18 -4.61
N GLU A 217 23.58 24.47 -4.90
CA GLU A 217 23.05 25.41 -3.92
C GLU A 217 21.72 24.89 -3.37
N PRO A 218 21.42 25.12 -2.08
CA PRO A 218 20.14 24.76 -1.50
C PRO A 218 19.03 25.40 -2.34
N LEU A 219 18.10 24.59 -2.83
CA LEU A 219 16.91 25.09 -3.50
C LEU A 219 16.20 26.07 -2.56
N GLU A 220 15.96 27.27 -3.07
CA GLU A 220 15.25 28.35 -2.39
C GLU A 220 13.93 27.81 -1.84
N THR A 221 13.75 27.86 -0.52
CA THR A 221 12.52 27.46 0.14
C THR A 221 11.43 28.44 -0.25
N VAL A 222 10.51 28.00 -1.10
CA VAL A 222 9.29 28.77 -1.40
C VAL A 222 8.43 28.79 -0.14
N ASP A 223 8.28 29.96 0.48
CA ASP A 223 7.32 30.19 1.55
C ASP A 223 5.90 29.96 1.00
N VAL A 224 5.27 28.86 1.42
CA VAL A 224 3.87 28.57 1.11
C VAL A 224 2.99 29.28 2.16
N PRO A 225 1.95 30.04 1.75
CA PRO A 225 1.27 30.97 2.66
C PRO A 225 0.45 30.27 3.77
N ALA A 226 0.18 31.05 4.83
CA ALA A 226 -0.53 30.72 6.08
C ALA A 226 -1.87 29.93 5.99
N GLN A 227 -2.39 29.65 4.79
CA GLN A 227 -3.53 28.76 4.60
C GLN A 227 -3.19 27.28 4.88
N GLN A 228 -1.93 26.85 4.70
CA GLN A 228 -1.51 25.50 5.09
C GLN A 228 -1.51 25.31 6.61
N ASP A 229 -0.96 26.28 7.37
CA ASP A 229 -0.95 26.25 8.85
C ASP A 229 -2.35 26.11 9.47
N THR A 230 -3.36 26.76 8.86
CA THR A 230 -4.75 26.65 9.35
C THR A 230 -5.40 25.33 9.00
N SER A 231 -5.03 24.72 7.87
CA SER A 231 -5.51 23.40 7.46
C SER A 231 -4.88 22.30 8.32
N ASP A 232 -3.57 22.40 8.57
CA ASP A 232 -2.83 21.44 9.39
C ASP A 232 -3.29 21.47 10.86
N ARG A 233 -3.57 22.65 11.43
CA ARG A 233 -4.18 22.75 12.76
C ARG A 233 -5.57 22.12 12.82
N ARG A 234 -6.39 22.29 11.78
CA ARG A 234 -7.74 21.70 11.72
C ARG A 234 -7.68 20.17 11.59
N ILE A 235 -6.71 19.65 10.83
CA ILE A 235 -6.45 18.20 10.70
C ILE A 235 -5.96 17.62 12.02
N ALA A 236 -4.95 18.22 12.65
CA ALA A 236 -4.43 17.77 13.95
C ALA A 236 -5.50 17.81 15.06
N SER A 237 -6.38 18.81 15.03
CA SER A 237 -7.53 18.88 15.95
C SER A 237 -8.54 17.75 15.72
N ALA A 238 -8.77 17.33 14.46
CA ALA A 238 -9.67 16.23 14.13
C ALA A 238 -9.10 14.87 14.56
N GLU A 239 -7.79 14.66 14.40
CA GLU A 239 -7.09 13.44 14.84
C GLU A 239 -7.08 13.32 16.38
N THR A 240 -6.91 14.43 17.08
CA THR A 240 -7.02 14.49 18.54
C THR A 240 -8.43 14.12 19.01
N ALA A 241 -9.46 14.69 18.39
CA ALA A 241 -10.85 14.38 18.71
C ALA A 241 -11.20 12.89 18.44
N ALA A 242 -10.66 12.30 17.37
CA ALA A 242 -10.83 10.88 17.07
C ALA A 242 -10.16 9.96 18.11
N SER A 243 -8.97 10.36 18.58
CA SER A 243 -8.24 9.63 19.62
C SER A 243 -8.95 9.69 20.98
N GLU A 244 -9.48 10.85 21.35
CA GLU A 244 -10.28 11.03 22.56
C GLU A 244 -11.60 10.26 22.49
N ALA A 245 -12.23 10.20 21.31
CA ALA A 245 -13.44 9.42 21.09
C ALA A 245 -13.21 7.91 21.23
N ALA A 246 -12.08 7.40 20.73
CA ALA A 246 -11.69 6.00 20.91
C ALA A 246 -11.46 5.66 22.40
N ALA A 247 -10.82 6.56 23.15
CA ALA A 247 -10.63 6.41 24.59
C ALA A 247 -11.95 6.48 25.37
N ALA A 248 -12.88 7.36 24.99
CA ALA A 248 -14.21 7.46 25.58
C ALA A 248 -15.04 6.18 25.35
N ALA A 249 -15.02 5.65 24.13
CA ALA A 249 -15.71 4.40 23.77
C ALA A 249 -15.19 3.20 24.56
N ALA A 250 -13.88 3.15 24.85
CA ALA A 250 -13.28 2.11 25.68
C ALA A 250 -13.65 2.22 27.18
N SER A 251 -14.09 3.41 27.64
CA SER A 251 -14.39 3.66 29.05
C SER A 251 -15.81 3.25 29.49
N GLY A 252 -16.75 3.06 28.55
CA GLY A 252 -18.14 2.73 28.84
C GLY A 252 -18.95 3.82 29.55
N ASP A 253 -18.42 5.05 29.62
CA ASP A 253 -19.07 6.21 30.21
C ASP A 253 -19.88 6.97 29.15
N ASP A 254 -21.20 6.84 29.21
CA ASP A 254 -22.15 7.43 28.25
C ASP A 254 -21.95 8.94 28.10
N ALA A 255 -21.62 9.67 29.17
CA ALA A 255 -21.41 11.11 29.12
C ALA A 255 -20.08 11.51 28.45
N LYS A 256 -19.09 10.60 28.39
CA LYS A 256 -17.87 10.80 27.60
C LYS A 256 -18.11 10.44 26.13
N ILE A 257 -18.91 9.41 25.88
CA ILE A 257 -19.29 9.01 24.51
C ILE A 257 -20.10 10.13 23.83
N ASP A 258 -21.06 10.74 24.52
CA ASP A 258 -21.84 11.85 23.97
C ASP A 258 -20.97 13.08 23.65
N ARG A 259 -20.01 13.39 24.52
CA ARG A 259 -19.03 14.47 24.28
C ARG A 259 -18.12 14.18 23.09
N ALA A 260 -17.67 12.93 22.96
CA ALA A 260 -16.87 12.48 21.82
C ALA A 260 -17.63 12.58 20.49
N ILE A 261 -18.91 12.20 20.46
CA ILE A 261 -19.77 12.32 19.27
C ILE A 261 -19.94 13.79 18.86
N ALA A 262 -20.14 14.68 19.83
CA ALA A 262 -20.25 16.12 19.57
C ALA A 262 -18.95 16.71 19.01
N ALA A 263 -17.80 16.33 19.57
CA ALA A 263 -16.49 16.77 19.11
C ALA A 263 -16.17 16.28 17.68
N LEU A 264 -16.47 15.02 17.37
CA LEU A 264 -16.32 14.44 16.03
C LEU A 264 -17.22 15.14 15.00
N SER A 265 -18.45 15.50 15.40
CA SER A 265 -19.39 16.22 14.53
C SER A 265 -18.88 17.63 14.20
N GLN A 266 -18.32 18.35 15.18
CA GLN A 266 -17.71 19.67 14.96
C GLN A 266 -16.46 19.59 14.09
N ALA A 267 -15.60 18.58 14.30
CA ALA A 267 -14.43 18.35 13.46
C ALA A 267 -14.81 18.03 12.01
N ALA A 268 -15.85 17.21 11.80
CA ALA A 268 -16.37 16.89 10.48
C ALA A 268 -16.90 18.14 9.75
N GLU A 269 -17.58 19.05 10.45
CA GLU A 269 -18.04 20.32 9.89
C GLU A 269 -16.86 21.21 9.46
N ALA A 270 -15.84 21.36 10.32
CA ALA A 270 -14.66 22.16 10.02
C ALA A 270 -13.85 21.64 8.82
N LEU A 271 -13.84 20.31 8.59
CA LEU A 271 -13.24 19.68 7.42
C LEU A 271 -14.09 19.88 6.15
N ARG A 272 -15.43 19.91 6.26
CA ARG A 272 -16.31 20.23 5.12
C ARG A 272 -16.11 21.66 4.65
N GLU A 273 -15.95 22.61 5.58
CA GLU A 273 -15.65 24.01 5.25
C GLU A 273 -14.34 24.14 4.45
N LEU A 274 -13.30 23.39 4.82
CA LEU A 274 -12.04 23.35 4.08
C LEU A 274 -12.21 22.83 2.65
N LYS A 275 -13.09 21.83 2.45
CA LYS A 275 -13.40 21.30 1.11
C LYS A 275 -14.15 22.30 0.23
N SER A 276 -14.94 23.19 0.84
CA SER A 276 -15.73 24.20 0.12
C SER A 276 -15.04 25.55 -0.05
N ALA A 277 -13.88 25.76 0.58
CA ALA A 277 -13.09 26.96 0.39
C ALA A 277 -12.42 26.93 -1.01
N PRO A 278 -12.53 28.01 -1.80
CA PRO A 278 -11.99 28.08 -3.16
C PRO A 278 -10.46 28.13 -3.20
#